data_AF-A0AAN9HNA1-F1
#
_entry.id   AF-A0AAN9HNA1-F1
#
_cell.length_a   1.000
_cell.length_b   1.000
_cell.length_c   1.000
_cell.angle_alpha   90.00
_cell.angle_beta   90.00
_cell.angle_gamma   90.00
#
_symmetry.space_group_name_H-M   'P 1'
#
loop_
_entity.id
_entity.type
_entity.pdbx_description
1 polymer ?
#
loop_
_entity_poly.entity_id
_entity_poly.type
_entity_poly.pdbx_seq_one_letter_code
_entity_poly.pdbx_strand_id
1 'polypeptide(L)' 'MFQLCRKLQALKGPLAKLNKECFAKIDQKEIELKENLDSIQAQLRVNPTDVVLQKVERAVQYSKFQLGKAGSP' A
#
# COMPACT_ATOMS: atom_id res chain seq x y z
N MET A 1 29.03 -12.99 22.83
CA MET A 1 28.89 -11.91 21.82
C MET A 1 28.90 -12.40 20.37
N PHE A 2 29.84 -13.26 19.94
CA PHE A 2 30.02 -13.65 18.53
C PHE A 2 28.81 -14.34 17.86
N GLN A 3 28.05 -15.14 18.61
CA GLN A 3 26.88 -15.86 18.08
C GLN A 3 25.69 -14.93 17.77
N LEU A 4 25.52 -13.85 18.54
CA LEU A 4 24.46 -12.87 18.32
C LEU A 4 24.69 -12.12 17.01
N CYS A 5 25.93 -11.68 16.76
CA CYS A 5 26.31 -11.02 15.51
C CYS A 5 26.07 -11.91 14.29
N ARG A 6 26.37 -13.21 14.39
CA ARG A 6 26.09 -14.17 13.31
C ARG A 6 24.60 -14.37 13.05
N LYS A 7 23.79 -14.44 14.12
CA LYS A 7 22.32 -14.51 14.00
C LYS A 7 21.76 -13.24 13.33
N LEU A 8 22.25 -12.06 13.71
CA LEU A 8 21.83 -10.80 13.07
C LEU A 8 22.28 -10.70 11.60
N GLN A 9 23.47 -11.18 11.27
CA GLN A 9 23.93 -11.25 9.88
C GLN A 9 23.06 -12.19 9.02
N ALA A 10 22.64 -13.33 9.57
CA ALA A 10 21.75 -14.26 8.88
C ALA A 10 20.37 -13.65 8.56
N LEU A 11 19.92 -12.66 9.36
CA LEU A 11 18.65 -11.97 9.16
C LEU A 11 18.70 -10.88 8.08
N LYS A 12 19.89 -10.36 7.72
CA LYS A 12 20.01 -9.28 6.71
C LYS A 12 19.41 -9.67 5.36
N GLY A 13 19.72 -10.87 4.86
CA GLY A 13 19.25 -11.35 3.56
C GLY A 13 17.73 -11.49 3.50
N PRO A 14 17.12 -12.26 4.42
CA PRO A 14 15.67 -12.40 4.51
C PRO A 14 14.94 -11.06 4.69
N LEU A 15 15.45 -10.16 5.54
CA LEU A 15 14.85 -8.83 5.73
C LEU A 15 14.96 -7.96 4.47
N ALA A 16 16.09 -7.99 3.77
CA ALA A 16 16.23 -7.26 2.51
C ALA A 16 15.29 -7.81 1.43
N LYS A 17 15.11 -9.13 1.38
CA LYS A 17 14.16 -9.78 0.48
C LYS A 17 12.72 -9.39 0.80
N LEU A 18 12.33 -9.47 2.08
CA LEU A 18 11.01 -9.06 2.54
C LEU A 18 10.74 -7.58 2.24
N ASN A 19 11.72 -6.72 2.50
CA ASN A 19 11.63 -5.31 2.19
C ASN A 19 11.39 -5.09 0.69
N LYS A 20 12.11 -5.84 -0.15
CA LYS A 20 11.97 -5.74 -1.60
C LYS A 20 10.63 -6.25 -2.12
N GLU A 21 10.14 -7.36 -1.58
CA GLU A 21 8.88 -7.97 -2.02
C GLU A 21 7.67 -7.17 -1.55
N CYS A 22 7.67 -6.71 -0.31
CA CYS A 22 6.52 -6.03 0.28
C CYS A 22 6.53 -4.52 0.03
N PHE A 23 7.71 -3.88 0.01
CA PHE A 23 7.82 -2.42 0.12
C PHE A 23 8.60 -1.73 -1.01
N ALA A 24 9.35 -2.44 -1.89
CA ALA A 24 10.16 -1.77 -2.94
C ALA A 24 9.34 -0.96 -3.96
N LYS A 25 8.03 -1.16 -4.03
CA LYS A 25 7.13 -0.43 -4.93
C LYS A 25 6.01 0.27 -4.16
N ILE A 26 6.22 0.58 -2.88
CA ILE A 26 5.15 1.18 -2.07
C ILE A 26 4.74 2.55 -2.63
N ASP A 27 5.70 3.38 -3.05
CA ASP A 27 5.44 4.68 -3.66
C ASP A 27 4.67 4.53 -4.98
N GLN A 28 5.07 3.56 -5.82
CA GLN A 28 4.36 3.27 -7.07
C GLN A 28 2.94 2.78 -6.82
N LYS A 29 2.73 1.90 -5.83
CA LYS A 29 1.39 1.44 -5.41
C LYS A 29 0.55 2.59 -4.87
N GLU A 30 1.16 3.56 -4.19
CA GLU A 30 0.44 4.74 -3.70
C GLU A 30 -0.04 5.62 -4.85
N ILE A 31 0.80 5.83 -5.87
CA ILE A 31 0.44 6.56 -7.09
C ILE A 31 -0.72 5.84 -7.81
N GLU A 32 -0.59 4.53 -8.05
CA GLU A 32 -1.63 3.73 -8.69
C GLU A 32 -2.96 3.77 -7.90
N LEU A 33 -2.91 3.71 -6.57
CA LEU A 33 -4.10 3.84 -5.71
C LEU A 33 -4.75 5.22 -5.82
N LYS A 34 -3.96 6.30 -5.92
CA LYS A 34 -4.48 7.65 -6.12
C LYS A 34 -5.17 7.79 -7.47
N GLU A 35 -4.51 7.36 -8.55
CA GLU A 35 -5.07 7.42 -9.91
C GLU A 35 -6.36 6.59 -10.03
N ASN A 36 -6.40 5.40 -9.42
CA ASN A 36 -7.59 4.56 -9.38
C ASN A 36 -8.75 5.23 -8.64
N LEU A 37 -8.47 5.85 -7.49
CA LEU A 37 -9.47 6.57 -6.70
C LEU A 37 -10.03 7.77 -7.50
N ASP A 38 -9.16 8.56 -8.13
CA ASP A 38 -9.57 9.72 -8.93
C ASP A 38 -10.43 9.29 -10.14
N SER A 39 -10.07 8.19 -10.79
CA SER A 39 -10.87 7.60 -11.88
C SER A 39 -12.25 7.13 -11.43
N ILE A 40 -12.32 6.42 -10.29
CA ILE A 40 -13.58 5.97 -9.69
C ILE A 40 -14.46 7.16 -9.33
N GLN A 41 -13.88 8.22 -8.75
CA GLN A 41 -14.61 9.43 -8.40
C GLN A 41 -15.10 10.19 -9.64
N ALA A 42 -14.31 10.24 -10.71
CA ALA A 42 -14.76 10.82 -11.97
C ALA A 42 -15.96 10.06 -12.55
N GLN A 43 -15.94 8.72 -12.50
CA GLN A 43 -17.05 7.89 -12.94
C GLN A 43 -18.30 8.06 -12.06
N LEU A 44 -18.14 8.18 -10.73
CA LEU A 44 -19.25 8.46 -9.81
C LEU A 44 -19.84 9.87 -9.99
N ARG A 45 -19.07 10.85 -10.46
CA ARG A 45 -19.63 12.18 -10.81
C ARG A 45 -20.60 12.09 -11.99
N VAL A 46 -20.34 11.19 -12.93
CA VAL A 46 -21.21 10.95 -14.09
C VAL A 46 -22.40 10.06 -13.70
N ASN A 47 -22.16 9.02 -12.90
CA ASN A 47 -23.17 8.05 -12.46
C ASN A 47 -23.17 7.90 -10.92
N PRO A 48 -23.77 8.85 -10.19
CA PRO A 48 -23.67 8.90 -8.73
C PRO A 48 -24.44 7.78 -8.02
N THR A 49 -25.36 7.11 -8.69
CA THR A 49 -26.17 6.02 -8.14
C THR A 49 -25.56 4.64 -8.34
N ASP A 50 -24.37 4.53 -8.95
CA ASP A 50 -23.68 3.26 -9.12
C ASP A 50 -23.20 2.71 -7.77
N VAL A 51 -24.02 1.84 -7.18
CA VAL A 51 -23.79 1.23 -5.87
C VAL A 51 -22.55 0.34 -5.85
N VAL A 52 -22.19 -0.28 -6.98
CA VAL A 52 -20.98 -1.11 -7.07
C VAL A 52 -19.77 -0.21 -7.00
N LEU A 53 -19.78 0.86 -7.79
CA LEU A 53 -18.69 1.81 -7.87
C LEU A 53 -18.47 2.58 -6.55
N GLN A 54 -19.54 2.93 -5.83
CA GLN A 54 -19.47 3.49 -4.47
C GLN A 54 -18.87 2.54 -3.43
N LYS A 55 -19.10 1.23 -3.57
CA LYS A 55 -18.50 0.23 -2.66
C LYS A 55 -16.99 0.11 -2.94
N VAL A 56 -16.60 0.14 -4.20
CA VAL A 56 -15.19 0.12 -4.62
C VAL A 56 -14.47 1.38 -4.15
N GLU A 57 -15.05 2.57 -4.32
CA GLU A 57 -14.50 3.84 -3.81
C GLU A 57 -14.20 3.75 -2.31
N ARG A 58 -15.19 3.33 -1.52
CA ARG A 58 -15.03 3.17 -0.07
C ARG A 58 -13.89 2.20 0.28
N ALA A 59 -13.83 1.05 -0.39
CA ALA A 59 -12.77 0.06 -0.14
C ALA A 59 -11.37 0.64 -0.42
N VAL A 60 -11.20 1.36 -1.54
CA VAL A 60 -9.94 2.01 -1.92
C VAL A 60 -9.58 3.13 -0.93
N GLN A 61 -10.57 3.91 -0.47
CA GLN A 61 -10.39 4.94 0.56
C GLN A 61 -9.84 4.36 1.88
N TYR A 62 -10.37 3.21 2.31
CA TYR A 62 -9.89 2.51 3.51
C TYR A 62 -8.45 2.00 3.36
N SER A 63 -8.09 1.47 2.18
CA SER A 63 -6.71 1.03 1.90
C SER A 63 -5.70 2.18 1.95
N LYS A 64 -6.07 3.36 1.42
CA LYS A 64 -5.26 4.59 1.52
C LYS A 64 -5.02 5.02 2.97
N PHE A 65 -6.05 4.94 3.82
CA PHE A 65 -5.93 5.27 5.24
C PHE A 65 -4.96 4.35 6.00
N GLN A 66 -4.90 3.05 5.64
CA GLN A 66 -3.97 2.12 6.26
C GLN A 66 -2.52 2.35 5.82
N LEU A 67 -2.28 2.69 4.55
CA LEU A 67 -0.94 3.06 4.05
C LEU A 67 -0.43 4.36 4.70
N GLY A 68 -1.31 5.35 4.89
CA GLY A 68 -0.96 6.60 5.57
C GLY A 68 -0.54 6.43 7.03
N LYS A 69 -0.97 5.36 7.71
CA LYS A 69 -0.53 5.03 9.08
C LYS A 69 0.80 4.26 9.13
N ALA A 70 1.18 3.57 8.05
CA ALA A 70 2.43 2.82 7.96
C ALA A 70 3.63 3.71 7.58
N GLY A 71 3.39 4.93 7.07
CA GLY A 71 4.41 5.86 6.59
C GLY A 71 4.70 7.07 7.50
N SER A 72 4.15 7.14 8.72
CA SER A 72 4.53 8.19 9.67
C SER A 72 5.71 7.71 10.54
N PRO A 73 6.90 8.36 10.46
CA PRO A 73 7.99 8.12 11.40
C PRO A 73 7.63 8.56 12.83
#